data_AF-A0A8S3J0U9-F1
#
_entry.id   AF-A0A8S3J0U9-F1
#
_cell.length_a   1.000
_cell.length_b   1.000
_cell.length_c   1.000
_cell.angle_alpha   90.00
_cell.angle_beta   90.00
_cell.angle_gamma   90.00
#
_symmetry.space_group_name_H-M   'P 1'
#
loop_
_entity.id
_entity.type
_entity.pdbx_description
1 polymer ?
#
loop_
_entity_poly.entity_id
_entity_poly.type
_entity_poly.pdbx_seq_one_letter_code
_entity_poly.pdbx_strand_id
1 'polypeptide(L)'
;MKISKTDSIESLIQQITVKSAAAGGIYTWLDNTLKFHTVYLEVKPKQIALDVANEELSRAQQAFSKILARVQILEDCLTEENLKMQRALAEKDDAVRTKERLAHQIDLAERLVDGLASSRIIWTKRVETFKNDLETLLGDALLTSTFISYAGYFSRSYRISFVNKWRSVIAATK
;
A
#
# COMPACT_ATOMS: atom_id res chain seq x y z
N MET A 1 -81.39 -10.32 15.58
CA MET A 1 -82.44 -11.21 15.04
C MET A 1 -82.87 -10.66 13.67
N LYS A 2 -82.08 -10.92 12.63
CA LYS A 2 -82.44 -10.66 11.23
C LYS A 2 -82.57 -12.03 10.60
N ILE A 3 -83.80 -12.48 10.36
CA ILE A 3 -84.05 -13.64 9.50
C ILE A 3 -83.70 -13.11 8.10
N SER A 4 -82.47 -13.34 7.66
CA SER A 4 -81.97 -12.85 6.37
C SER A 4 -82.64 -13.64 5.25
N LYS A 5 -82.78 -13.02 4.07
CA LYS A 5 -83.38 -13.61 2.86
C LYS A 5 -82.93 -15.05 2.54
N THR A 6 -81.78 -15.48 3.05
CA THR A 6 -81.21 -16.83 2.97
C THR A 6 -82.11 -17.91 3.54
N ASP A 7 -82.71 -17.69 4.72
CA ASP A 7 -83.48 -18.70 5.43
C ASP A 7 -84.81 -19.01 4.71
N SER A 8 -85.31 -18.02 3.96
CA SER A 8 -86.51 -18.15 3.12
C SER A 8 -86.24 -18.93 1.82
N ILE A 9 -85.03 -18.82 1.26
CA ILE A 9 -84.65 -19.49 0.00
C ILE A 9 -84.33 -20.97 0.24
N GLU A 10 -83.64 -21.31 1.33
CA GLU A 10 -83.37 -22.72 1.69
C GLU A 10 -84.66 -23.50 1.97
N SER A 11 -85.62 -22.85 2.66
CA SER A 11 -86.97 -23.40 2.86
C SER A 11 -87.71 -23.66 1.53
N LEU A 12 -87.61 -22.75 0.56
CA LEU A 12 -88.19 -22.91 -0.79
C LEU A 12 -87.54 -24.05 -1.58
N ILE A 13 -86.22 -24.20 -1.49
CA ILE A 13 -85.48 -25.31 -2.11
C ILE A 13 -85.99 -26.65 -1.56
N GLN A 14 -86.15 -26.74 -0.24
CA GLN A 14 -86.67 -27.94 0.43
C GLN A 14 -88.07 -28.31 -0.12
N GLN A 15 -88.96 -27.33 -0.27
CA GLN A 15 -90.33 -27.55 -0.77
C GLN A 15 -90.38 -27.99 -2.24
N ILE A 16 -89.52 -27.45 -3.09
CA ILE A 16 -89.43 -27.83 -4.51
C ILE A 16 -88.82 -29.22 -4.68
N THR A 17 -87.81 -29.54 -3.86
CA THR A 17 -87.10 -30.83 -3.90
C THR A 17 -88.02 -31.99 -3.47
N VAL A 18 -88.90 -31.77 -2.49
CA VAL A 18 -89.91 -32.76 -2.06
C VAL A 18 -90.92 -33.07 -3.17
N LYS A 19 -91.21 -32.12 -4.06
CA LYS A 19 -92.14 -32.32 -5.19
C LYS A 19 -91.45 -32.86 -6.45
N SER A 20 -90.18 -32.53 -6.67
CA SER A 20 -89.37 -33.07 -7.77
C SER A 20 -87.87 -32.90 -7.46
N ALA A 21 -87.16 -34.02 -7.33
CA ALA A 21 -85.72 -34.03 -7.05
C ALA A 21 -84.90 -33.35 -8.16
N ALA A 22 -85.27 -33.58 -9.43
CA ALA A 22 -84.62 -32.96 -10.58
C ALA A 22 -84.81 -31.43 -10.59
N ALA A 23 -86.02 -30.95 -10.26
CA ALA A 23 -86.31 -29.50 -10.19
C ALA A 23 -85.60 -28.83 -9.00
N GLY A 24 -85.49 -29.51 -7.87
CA GLY A 24 -84.71 -29.05 -6.71
C GLY A 24 -83.23 -28.85 -7.05
N GLY A 25 -82.61 -29.82 -7.71
CA GLY A 25 -81.20 -29.73 -8.13
C GLY A 25 -80.92 -28.56 -9.08
N ILE A 26 -81.83 -28.29 -10.03
CA ILE A 26 -81.72 -27.15 -10.96
C ILE A 26 -81.85 -25.81 -10.21
N TYR A 27 -82.79 -25.71 -9.26
CA TYR A 27 -82.96 -24.48 -8.48
C TYR A 27 -81.74 -24.20 -7.59
N THR A 28 -81.20 -25.22 -6.92
CA THR A 28 -79.97 -25.10 -6.13
C THR A 28 -78.79 -24.68 -6.99
N TRP A 29 -78.65 -25.24 -8.20
CA TRP A 29 -77.64 -24.82 -9.16
C TRP A 29 -77.79 -23.34 -9.55
N LEU A 30 -79.02 -22.88 -9.81
CA LEU A 30 -79.30 -21.50 -10.15
C LEU A 30 -78.99 -20.53 -8.99
N ASP A 31 -79.38 -20.87 -7.76
CA ASP A 31 -79.10 -20.08 -6.56
C ASP A 31 -77.58 -19.98 -6.29
N ASN A 32 -76.85 -21.10 -6.41
CA ASN A 32 -75.40 -21.10 -6.31
C ASN A 32 -74.73 -20.27 -7.41
N THR A 33 -75.29 -20.30 -8.63
CA THR A 33 -74.79 -19.48 -9.76
C THR A 33 -75.01 -17.99 -9.50
N LEU A 34 -76.14 -17.59 -8.93
CA LEU A 34 -76.43 -16.20 -8.53
C LEU A 34 -75.52 -15.74 -7.39
N LYS A 35 -75.34 -16.55 -6.35
CA LYS A 35 -74.42 -16.28 -5.23
C LYS A 35 -72.98 -16.12 -5.72
N PHE A 36 -72.54 -17.03 -6.60
CA PHE A 36 -71.22 -16.94 -7.24
C PHE A 36 -71.08 -15.64 -8.03
N HIS A 37 -72.08 -15.23 -8.81
CA HIS A 37 -72.03 -14.00 -9.58
C HIS A 37 -71.87 -12.75 -8.71
N THR A 38 -72.58 -12.66 -7.58
CA THR A 38 -72.43 -11.52 -6.64
C THR A 38 -71.02 -11.45 -6.08
N VAL A 39 -70.45 -12.58 -5.63
CA VAL A 39 -69.07 -12.63 -5.11
C VAL A 39 -68.05 -12.39 -6.23
N TYR A 40 -68.31 -12.87 -7.45
CA TYR A 40 -67.44 -12.68 -8.60
C TYR A 40 -67.28 -11.19 -8.94
N LEU A 41 -68.34 -10.39 -8.86
CA LEU A 41 -68.27 -8.94 -9.06
C LEU A 41 -67.35 -8.25 -8.05
N GLU A 42 -67.23 -8.75 -6.83
CA GLU A 42 -66.32 -8.22 -5.81
C GLU A 42 -64.89 -8.76 -5.92
N VAL A 43 -64.74 -10.03 -6.32
CA VAL A 43 -63.44 -10.71 -6.39
C VAL A 43 -62.68 -10.35 -7.66
N LYS A 44 -63.37 -10.18 -8.79
CA LYS A 44 -62.75 -9.84 -10.07
C LYS A 44 -61.90 -8.56 -10.03
N PRO A 45 -62.37 -7.42 -9.47
CA PRO A 45 -61.53 -6.22 -9.36
C PRO A 45 -60.35 -6.42 -8.41
N LYS A 46 -60.50 -7.23 -7.35
CA LYS A 46 -59.39 -7.54 -6.43
C LYS A 46 -58.31 -8.40 -7.10
N GLN A 47 -58.70 -9.35 -7.94
CA GLN A 47 -57.76 -10.14 -8.74
C GLN A 47 -56.99 -9.25 -9.71
N ILE A 48 -57.68 -8.34 -10.42
CA ILE A 48 -57.03 -7.39 -11.33
C ILE A 48 -56.05 -6.49 -10.56
N ALA A 49 -56.45 -5.95 -9.41
CA ALA A 49 -55.57 -5.12 -8.58
C ALA A 49 -54.36 -5.90 -8.05
N LEU A 50 -54.54 -7.17 -7.69
CA LEU A 50 -53.46 -8.05 -7.26
C LEU A 50 -52.47 -8.31 -8.41
N ASP A 51 -52.97 -8.59 -9.61
CA ASP A 51 -52.14 -8.82 -10.80
C ASP A 51 -51.29 -7.58 -11.12
N VAL A 52 -51.90 -6.39 -11.09
CA VAL A 52 -51.18 -5.11 -11.29
C VAL A 52 -50.10 -4.89 -10.21
N ALA A 53 -50.43 -5.10 -8.94
CA ALA A 53 -49.47 -4.95 -7.84
C ALA A 53 -48.31 -5.96 -7.95
N ASN A 54 -48.59 -7.20 -8.37
CA ASN A 54 -47.56 -8.22 -8.61
C ASN A 54 -46.66 -7.86 -9.79
N GLU A 55 -47.21 -7.29 -10.87
CA GLU A 55 -46.42 -6.80 -12.00
C GLU A 55 -45.52 -5.62 -11.60
N GLU A 56 -46.03 -4.67 -10.81
CA GLU A 56 -45.22 -3.58 -10.26
C GLU A 56 -44.11 -4.09 -9.35
N LEU A 57 -44.41 -5.01 -8.45
CA LEU A 57 -43.45 -5.64 -7.55
C LEU A 57 -42.36 -6.38 -8.34
N SER A 58 -42.74 -7.15 -9.36
CA SER A 58 -41.79 -7.84 -10.25
C SER A 58 -40.87 -6.84 -10.98
N ARG A 59 -41.42 -5.75 -11.52
CA ARG A 59 -40.62 -4.69 -12.17
C ARG A 59 -39.64 -4.04 -11.19
N ALA A 60 -40.08 -3.71 -9.98
CA ALA A 60 -39.23 -3.12 -8.95
C ALA A 60 -38.11 -4.08 -8.51
N GLN A 61 -38.42 -5.36 -8.31
CA GLN A 61 -37.43 -6.40 -7.97
C GLN A 61 -36.38 -6.59 -9.08
N GLN A 62 -36.80 -6.58 -10.35
CA GLN A 62 -35.87 -6.64 -11.48
C GLN A 62 -34.95 -5.42 -11.51
N ALA A 63 -35.48 -4.20 -11.32
CA ALA A 63 -34.67 -2.99 -11.25
C ALA A 63 -33.68 -3.03 -10.07
N PHE A 64 -34.14 -3.46 -8.90
CA PHE A 64 -33.32 -3.60 -7.69
C PHE A 64 -32.18 -4.62 -7.90
N SER A 65 -32.49 -5.79 -8.47
CA SER A 65 -31.47 -6.81 -8.76
C SER A 65 -30.39 -6.32 -9.72
N LYS A 66 -30.75 -5.51 -10.73
CA LYS A 66 -29.80 -4.88 -11.65
C LYS A 66 -28.91 -3.87 -10.94
N ILE A 67 -29.46 -3.09 -10.02
CA ILE A 67 -28.69 -2.12 -9.23
C ILE A 67 -27.71 -2.85 -8.32
N LEU A 68 -28.15 -3.89 -7.60
CA LEU A 68 -27.28 -4.69 -6.75
C LEU A 68 -26.14 -5.33 -7.54
N ALA A 69 -26.43 -5.89 -8.71
CA ALA A 69 -25.39 -6.45 -9.58
C ALA A 69 -24.36 -5.39 -9.99
N ARG A 70 -24.81 -4.16 -10.28
CA ARG A 70 -23.90 -3.05 -10.61
C ARG A 70 -23.08 -2.60 -9.41
N VAL A 71 -23.67 -2.56 -8.22
CA VAL A 71 -22.96 -2.24 -6.97
C VAL A 71 -21.86 -3.27 -6.72
N GLN A 72 -22.16 -4.57 -6.85
CA GLN A 72 -21.17 -5.62 -6.67
C GLN A 72 -19.98 -5.46 -7.62
N ILE A 73 -20.25 -5.21 -8.92
CA ILE A 73 -19.17 -5.00 -9.91
C ILE A 73 -18.29 -3.79 -9.53
N LEU A 74 -18.91 -2.71 -9.04
CA LEU A 74 -18.17 -1.52 -8.62
C LEU A 74 -17.36 -1.76 -7.35
N GLU A 75 -17.89 -2.50 -6.39
CA GLU A 75 -17.17 -2.91 -5.18
C GLU A 75 -15.97 -3.80 -5.55
N ASP A 76 -16.16 -4.79 -6.41
CA ASP A 76 -15.09 -5.67 -6.88
C ASP A 76 -13.98 -4.87 -7.58
N CYS A 77 -14.36 -3.98 -8.51
CA CYS A 77 -13.41 -3.09 -9.20
C CYS A 77 -12.66 -2.16 -8.22
N LEU A 78 -13.38 -1.60 -7.24
CA LEU A 78 -12.79 -0.73 -6.22
C LEU A 78 -11.80 -1.50 -5.34
N THR A 79 -12.09 -2.75 -4.98
CA THR A 79 -11.15 -3.58 -4.21
C THR A 79 -9.90 -3.89 -5.01
N GLU A 80 -10.03 -4.21 -6.30
CA GLU A 80 -8.90 -4.48 -7.18
C GLU A 80 -7.99 -3.24 -7.33
N GLU A 81 -8.58 -2.08 -7.60
CA GLU A 81 -7.83 -0.83 -7.75
C GLU A 81 -7.15 -0.40 -6.44
N ASN A 82 -7.82 -0.59 -5.29
CA ASN A 82 -7.18 -0.34 -3.99
C ASN A 82 -5.99 -1.26 -3.74
N LEU A 83 -6.08 -2.55 -4.13
CA LEU A 83 -4.95 -3.48 -4.01
C LEU A 83 -3.79 -3.07 -4.92
N LYS A 84 -4.06 -2.64 -6.16
CA LYS A 84 -3.03 -2.12 -7.07
C LYS A 84 -2.36 -0.87 -6.49
N MET A 85 -3.16 0.07 -5.97
CA MET A 85 -2.65 1.29 -5.35
C MET A 85 -1.76 0.96 -4.13
N GLN A 86 -2.19 0.06 -3.24
CA GLN A 86 -1.40 -0.34 -2.08
C GLN A 86 -0.06 -0.99 -2.48
N ARG A 87 -0.06 -1.84 -3.51
CA ARG A 87 1.19 -2.42 -4.06
C ARG A 87 2.12 -1.36 -4.62
N ALA A 88 1.59 -0.42 -5.41
CA ALA A 88 2.37 0.66 -5.98
C ALA A 88 2.96 1.61 -4.90
N LEU A 89 2.20 1.87 -3.83
CA LEU A 89 2.69 2.63 -2.69
C LEU A 89 3.80 1.90 -1.94
N ALA A 90 3.66 0.60 -1.70
CA ALA A 90 4.70 -0.21 -1.06
C ALA A 90 5.99 -0.22 -1.88
N GLU A 91 5.89 -0.43 -3.20
CA GLU A 91 7.03 -0.41 -4.12
C GLU A 91 7.71 0.97 -4.14
N LYS A 92 6.92 2.05 -4.17
CA LYS A 92 7.44 3.42 -4.08
C LYS A 92 8.19 3.64 -2.78
N ASP A 93 7.64 3.22 -1.64
CA ASP A 93 8.27 3.42 -0.34
C ASP A 93 9.59 2.64 -0.21
N ASP A 94 9.65 1.42 -0.75
CA ASP A 94 10.89 0.63 -0.80
C ASP A 94 11.93 1.25 -1.75
N ALA A 95 11.50 1.81 -2.89
CA ALA A 95 12.38 2.57 -3.78
C ALA A 95 12.94 3.83 -3.09
N VAL A 96 12.13 4.53 -2.29
CA VAL A 96 12.58 5.70 -1.52
C VAL A 96 13.60 5.28 -0.45
N ARG A 97 13.32 4.22 0.32
CA ARG A 97 14.25 3.71 1.35
C ARG A 97 15.58 3.28 0.76
N THR A 98 15.56 2.58 -0.37
CA THR A 98 16.78 2.15 -1.05
C THR A 98 17.57 3.34 -1.57
N LYS A 99 16.90 4.35 -2.13
CA LYS A 99 17.54 5.62 -2.55
C LYS A 99 18.21 6.33 -1.38
N GLU A 100 17.53 6.48 -0.24
CA GLU A 100 18.10 7.11 0.95
C GLU A 100 19.31 6.36 1.50
N ARG A 101 19.22 5.02 1.56
CA ARG A 101 20.35 4.17 1.97
C ARG A 101 21.55 4.36 1.05
N LEU A 102 21.33 4.36 -0.27
CA LEU A 102 22.40 4.55 -1.25
C LEU A 102 22.99 5.96 -1.18
N ALA A 103 22.16 6.99 -1.00
CA ALA A 103 22.63 8.36 -0.84
C ALA A 103 23.56 8.50 0.38
N HIS A 104 23.20 7.88 1.51
CA HIS A 104 24.07 7.86 2.68
C HIS A 104 25.38 7.08 2.43
N GLN A 105 25.32 5.96 1.70
CA GLN A 105 26.53 5.22 1.33
C GLN A 105 27.45 6.02 0.41
N ILE A 106 26.87 6.79 -0.53
CA ILE A 106 27.61 7.67 -1.42
C ILE A 106 28.28 8.80 -0.63
N ASP A 107 27.58 9.47 0.30
CA ASP A 107 28.18 10.51 1.16
C ASP A 107 29.39 9.98 1.93
N LEU A 108 29.27 8.80 2.54
CA LEU A 108 30.39 8.16 3.23
C LEU A 108 31.55 7.84 2.29
N ALA A 109 31.26 7.33 1.10
CA ALA A 109 32.27 7.01 0.11
C ALA A 109 33.00 8.27 -0.38
N GLU A 110 32.28 9.35 -0.65
CA GLU A 110 32.86 10.65 -1.04
C GLU A 110 33.80 11.18 0.04
N ARG A 111 33.35 11.17 1.30
CA ARG A 111 34.19 11.59 2.45
C ARG A 111 35.46 10.75 2.59
N LEU A 112 35.38 9.44 2.36
CA LEU A 112 36.54 8.56 2.37
C LEU A 112 37.49 8.85 1.21
N VAL A 113 36.97 9.07 0.01
CA VAL A 113 37.76 9.42 -1.18
C VAL A 113 38.49 10.74 -0.95
N ASP A 114 37.83 11.76 -0.40
CA ASP A 114 38.44 13.05 -0.08
C ASP A 114 39.52 12.93 1.00
N GLY A 115 39.25 12.15 2.05
CA GLY A 115 40.23 11.86 3.10
C GLY A 115 41.46 11.10 2.59
N LEU A 116 41.26 10.14 1.69
CA LEU A 116 42.35 9.39 1.05
C LEU A 116 43.13 10.24 0.07
N ALA A 117 42.47 11.13 -0.69
CA ALA A 117 43.12 12.03 -1.63
C ALA A 117 44.08 13.00 -0.92
N SER A 118 43.64 13.61 0.17
CA SER A 118 44.50 14.49 1.00
C SER A 118 45.65 13.73 1.66
N SER A 119 45.37 12.53 2.20
CA SER A 119 46.40 11.67 2.81
C SER A 119 47.44 11.19 1.80
N ARG A 120 47.02 10.90 0.56
CA ARG A 120 47.91 10.50 -0.54
C ARG A 120 48.96 11.57 -0.82
N ILE A 121 48.56 12.84 -0.86
CA ILE A 121 49.51 13.96 -1.07
C ILE A 121 50.54 14.00 0.06
N ILE A 122 50.08 13.89 1.31
CA ILE A 122 50.95 13.93 2.49
C ILE A 122 51.93 12.74 2.50
N TRP A 123 51.43 11.52 2.26
CA TRP A 123 52.27 10.33 2.25
C TRP A 123 53.27 10.36 1.10
N THR A 124 52.88 10.85 -0.08
CA THR A 124 53.79 11.01 -1.21
C THR A 124 54.94 11.96 -0.86
N LYS A 125 54.62 13.14 -0.29
CA LYS A 125 55.63 14.10 0.17
C LYS A 125 56.53 13.53 1.28
N ARG A 126 55.94 12.77 2.21
CA ARG A 126 56.67 12.13 3.31
C ARG A 126 57.62 11.06 2.80
N VAL A 127 57.21 10.25 1.82
CA VAL A 127 58.08 9.26 1.16
C VAL A 127 59.24 9.95 0.44
N GLU A 128 59.00 11.06 -0.25
CA GLU A 128 60.07 11.85 -0.89
C GLU A 128 61.05 12.41 0.14
N THR A 129 60.55 12.97 1.24
CA THR A 129 61.39 13.49 2.33
C THR A 129 62.22 12.38 2.96
N PHE A 130 61.61 11.22 3.26
CA PHE A 130 62.33 10.08 3.80
C PHE A 130 63.42 9.54 2.87
N LYS A 131 63.21 9.57 1.55
CA LYS A 131 64.27 9.21 0.59
C LYS A 131 65.45 10.16 0.69
N ASN A 132 65.20 11.47 0.78
CA ASN A 132 66.26 12.47 0.98
C ASN A 132 66.97 12.29 2.32
N ASP A 133 66.22 12.06 3.41
CA ASP A 133 66.78 11.82 4.74
C ASP A 133 67.66 10.56 4.76
N LEU A 134 67.26 9.49 4.05
CA LEU A 134 68.07 8.27 3.92
C LEU A 134 69.40 8.53 3.22
N GLU A 135 69.45 9.42 2.21
CA GLU A 135 70.70 9.80 1.57
C GLU A 135 71.63 10.61 2.50
N THR A 136 71.08 11.45 3.37
CA THR A 136 71.89 12.30 4.27
C THR A 136 72.15 11.66 5.64
N LEU A 137 71.46 10.57 5.97
CA LEU A 137 71.47 9.92 7.29
C LEU A 137 72.87 9.58 7.79
N LEU A 138 73.73 9.01 6.94
CA LEU A 138 75.10 8.64 7.32
C LEU A 138 75.94 9.88 7.67
N GLY A 139 75.78 10.97 6.92
CA GLY A 139 76.44 12.24 7.19
C GLY A 139 75.97 12.86 8.51
N ASP A 140 74.66 12.84 8.75
CA ASP A 140 74.07 13.34 10.00
C ASP A 140 74.47 12.49 11.21
N ALA A 141 74.51 11.16 11.08
CA ALA A 141 74.98 10.25 12.14
C ALA A 141 76.47 10.46 12.46
N LEU A 142 77.32 10.64 11.45
CA LEU A 142 78.74 10.94 11.64
C LEU A 142 78.94 12.30 12.31
N LEU A 143 78.24 13.33 11.84
CA LEU A 143 78.33 14.68 12.40
C LEU A 143 77.84 14.74 13.85
N THR A 144 76.76 14.04 14.18
CA THR A 144 76.24 13.97 15.56
C THR A 144 77.18 13.20 16.47
N SER A 145 77.72 12.06 16.03
CA SER A 145 78.69 11.27 16.79
C SER A 145 79.99 12.05 17.08
N THR A 146 80.54 12.73 16.07
CA THR A 146 81.74 13.57 16.22
C THR A 146 81.48 14.79 17.12
N PHE A 147 80.31 15.41 17.01
CA PHE A 147 79.91 16.51 17.88
C PHE A 147 79.83 16.08 19.35
N ILE A 148 79.16 14.96 19.65
CA ILE A 148 79.05 14.45 21.03
C ILE A 148 80.42 14.09 21.59
N SER A 149 81.26 13.45 20.78
CA SER A 149 82.57 12.94 21.24
C SER A 149 83.61 14.04 21.45
N TYR A 150 83.64 15.09 20.61
CA TYR A 150 84.73 16.08 20.59
C TYR A 150 84.29 17.50 20.89
N ALA A 151 83.06 17.90 20.58
CA ALA A 151 82.66 19.30 20.64
C ALA A 151 82.21 19.76 22.04
N GLY A 152 82.03 18.83 23.00
CA GLY A 152 81.40 19.09 24.30
C GLY A 152 82.08 20.14 25.18
N TYR A 153 83.42 20.18 25.21
CA TYR A 153 84.20 21.10 26.07
C TYR A 153 84.34 22.53 25.49
N PHE A 154 83.99 22.73 24.22
CA PHE A 154 84.25 23.99 23.53
C PHE A 154 83.11 25.02 23.68
N SER A 155 83.48 26.31 23.54
CA SER A 155 82.53 27.42 23.57
C SER A 155 81.53 27.37 22.39
N ARG A 156 80.38 28.03 22.55
CA ARG A 156 79.30 28.03 21.54
C ARG A 156 79.78 28.53 20.16
N SER A 157 80.59 29.59 20.12
CA SER A 157 81.12 30.14 18.87
C SER A 157 82.00 29.13 18.13
N TYR A 158 82.86 28.41 18.85
CA TYR A 158 83.69 27.37 18.27
C TYR A 158 82.86 26.18 17.77
N ARG A 159 81.86 25.72 18.54
CA ARG A 159 80.97 24.63 18.14
C ARG A 159 80.21 24.91 16.84
N ILE A 160 79.73 26.14 16.64
CA ILE A 160 79.05 26.55 15.40
C ILE A 160 80.02 26.53 14.21
N SER A 161 81.23 27.07 14.38
CA SER A 161 82.27 27.05 13.35
C SER A 161 82.69 25.62 12.98
N PHE A 162 82.85 24.75 13.99
CA PHE A 162 83.17 23.33 13.83
C PHE A 162 82.11 22.61 12.99
N VAL A 163 80.82 22.72 13.36
CA VAL A 163 79.72 22.07 12.62
C VAL A 163 79.66 22.56 11.16
N ASN A 164 79.84 23.86 10.92
CA ASN A 164 79.82 24.41 9.56
C ASN A 164 80.98 23.89 8.70
N LYS A 165 82.19 23.78 9.28
CA LYS A 165 83.35 23.22 8.57
C LYS A 165 83.19 21.73 8.28
N TRP A 166 82.64 20.96 9.21
CA TRP A 166 82.38 19.54 8.99
C TRP A 166 81.28 19.31 7.97
N ARG A 167 80.22 20.14 7.98
CA ARG A 167 79.18 20.12 6.93
C ARG A 167 79.75 20.37 5.54
N SER A 168 80.68 21.32 5.37
CA SER A 168 81.29 21.56 4.05
C SER A 168 82.15 20.40 3.57
N VAL A 169 82.86 19.71 4.48
CA VAL A 169 83.67 18.53 4.14
C VAL A 169 82.79 17.34 3.75
N ILE A 170 81.75 17.05 4.54
CA ILE A 170 80.81 15.96 4.25
C ILE A 170 80.06 16.22 2.93
N ALA A 171 79.66 17.47 2.67
CA ALA A 171 79.02 17.86 1.41
C ALA A 171 79.93 17.72 0.18
N ALA A 172 81.25 17.89 0.34
CA ALA A 172 82.23 17.71 -0.74
C ALA A 172 82.53 16.23 -1.06
N THR A 173 82.02 15.29 -0.28
CA THR A 173 82.27 13.85 -0.41
C THR A 173 81.09 13.08 -1.06
N LYS A 174 80.08 13.82 -1.56
CA LYS A 174 79.02 13.31 -2.45
C LYS A 174 79.51 13.34 -3.91
#